data_AF-A0A813I3C4-F1
#
_entry.id   AF-A0A813I3C4-F1
#
_cell.length_a   1.000
_cell.length_b   1.000
_cell.length_c   1.000
_cell.angle_alpha   90.00
_cell.angle_beta   90.00
_cell.angle_gamma   90.00
#
_symmetry.space_group_name_H-M   'P 1'
#
loop_
_entity.id
_entity.type
_entity.pdbx_description
1 polymer ?
#
loop_
_entity_poly.entity_id
_entity_poly.type
_entity_poly.pdbx_seq_one_letter_code
_entity_poly.pdbx_strand_id
1 'polypeptide(L)'
;MNNNKRETATSFFKLFAGLPLLHILHSNQICISFVKGTTLDLKKSVGFKNHDVYCVAPIIHDTGSNKSLRSASFGSYDYWAVGLNCCSGDGFVCGQYANPKARSGMRLMREDQRAFYQLAVQEAEVTFGIRANNPLFFFWVEEPKQEEKALQVDTRFWWEIGILAFCAFQLLFTVAAVWAYSVFKP
;
A
#
# COMPACT_ATOMS: atom_id res chain seq x y z
N MET A 1 -9.19 -49.96 23.32
CA MET A 1 -10.03 -48.75 23.47
C MET A 1 -9.16 -47.53 23.71
N ASN A 2 -8.61 -46.89 22.66
CA ASN A 2 -8.06 -45.53 22.76
C ASN A 2 -7.72 -44.95 21.38
N ASN A 3 -8.73 -44.66 20.55
CA ASN A 3 -8.58 -43.95 19.27
C ASN A 3 -9.42 -42.67 19.18
N ASN A 4 -10.07 -42.24 20.27
CA ASN A 4 -11.09 -41.18 20.21
C ASN A 4 -10.60 -39.78 20.64
N LYS A 5 -9.29 -39.56 20.79
CA LYS A 5 -8.74 -38.27 21.28
C LYS A 5 -7.96 -37.46 20.25
N ARG A 6 -7.71 -38.01 19.05
CA ARG A 6 -7.00 -37.30 17.96
C ARG A 6 -7.94 -36.52 17.03
N GLU A 7 -9.24 -36.82 17.02
CA GLU A 7 -10.18 -36.19 16.08
C GLU A 7 -10.70 -34.81 16.56
N THR A 8 -10.71 -34.55 17.87
CA THR A 8 -11.22 -33.28 18.42
C THR A 8 -10.28 -32.09 18.19
N ALA A 9 -8.97 -32.32 18.15
CA ALA A 9 -7.99 -31.26 17.91
C ALA A 9 -7.97 -30.76 16.45
N THR A 10 -8.34 -31.61 15.49
CA THR A 10 -8.38 -31.26 14.06
C THR A 10 -9.65 -30.51 13.66
N SER A 11 -10.71 -30.59 14.47
CA SER A 11 -12.00 -29.91 14.19
C SER A 11 -11.98 -28.42 14.52
N PHE A 12 -11.24 -28.00 15.55
CA PHE A 12 -11.12 -26.58 15.93
C PHE A 12 -10.32 -25.76 14.92
N PHE A 13 -9.27 -26.33 14.33
CA PHE A 13 -8.46 -25.65 13.31
C PHE A 13 -9.21 -25.44 11.99
N LYS A 14 -10.16 -26.33 11.65
CA LYS A 14 -10.97 -26.22 10.43
C LYS A 14 -12.02 -25.09 10.48
N LEU A 15 -12.39 -24.61 11.67
CA LEU A 15 -13.35 -23.51 11.85
C LEU A 15 -12.75 -22.12 11.56
N PHE A 16 -11.43 -21.95 11.70
CA PHE A 16 -10.75 -20.68 11.39
C PHE A 16 -10.26 -20.59 9.94
N ALA A 17 -10.09 -21.71 9.25
CA ALA A 17 -9.64 -21.74 7.85
C ALA A 17 -10.73 -21.44 6.81
N GLY A 18 -11.99 -21.34 7.25
CA GLY A 18 -13.17 -21.16 6.39
C GLY A 18 -13.73 -19.74 6.35
N LEU A 19 -13.08 -18.72 6.93
CA LEU A 19 -13.54 -17.34 6.76
C LEU A 19 -13.15 -16.82 5.36
N PRO A 20 -14.14 -16.49 4.49
CA PRO A 20 -13.88 -15.84 3.21
C PRO A 20 -13.33 -14.41 3.36
N LEU A 21 -13.14 -13.95 4.60
CA LEU A 21 -12.69 -12.61 4.96
C LEU A 21 -11.17 -12.43 4.86
N LEU A 22 -10.36 -13.50 4.87
CA LEU A 22 -8.90 -13.36 4.73
C LEU A 22 -8.46 -13.14 3.26
N HIS A 23 -9.32 -13.41 2.29
CA HIS A 23 -8.99 -13.27 0.86
C HIS A 23 -9.32 -11.89 0.28
N ILE A 24 -9.94 -10.99 1.05
CA ILE A 24 -10.23 -9.61 0.63
C ILE A 24 -9.06 -8.66 0.98
N LEU A 25 -8.13 -9.07 1.84
CA LEU A 25 -6.99 -8.23 2.25
C LEU A 25 -5.87 -8.09 1.21
N HIS A 26 -5.94 -8.79 0.06
CA HIS A 26 -4.86 -8.74 -0.94
C HIS A 26 -5.22 -7.96 -2.22
N SER A 27 -6.30 -7.16 -2.24
CA SER A 27 -6.71 -6.43 -3.44
C SER A 27 -6.40 -4.92 -3.42
N ASN A 28 -5.79 -4.39 -2.37
CA ASN A 28 -5.26 -3.03 -2.36
C ASN A 28 -3.74 -3.08 -2.18
N GLN A 29 -3.02 -3.35 -3.27
CA GLN A 29 -1.57 -3.20 -3.29
C GLN A 29 -1.23 -1.73 -3.00
N ILE A 30 -0.73 -1.49 -1.80
CA ILE A 30 -0.24 -0.17 -1.38
C ILE A 30 1.10 0.14 -2.04
N CYS A 31 1.82 -0.88 -2.51
CA CYS A 31 3.10 -0.77 -3.17
C CYS A 31 3.06 -1.52 -4.51
N ILE A 32 3.51 -0.88 -5.59
CA ILE A 32 3.66 -1.47 -6.91
C ILE A 32 5.10 -1.35 -7.38
N SER A 33 5.59 -2.35 -8.10
CA SER A 33 6.90 -2.32 -8.75
C SER A 33 6.74 -2.25 -10.25
N PHE A 34 7.32 -1.24 -10.87
CA PHE A 34 7.28 -1.03 -12.31
C PHE A 34 8.34 -1.88 -13.04
N VAL A 35 8.04 -2.19 -14.30
CA VAL A 35 8.95 -2.92 -15.19
C VAL A 35 10.21 -2.10 -15.49
N LYS A 36 11.29 -2.75 -15.92
CA LYS A 36 12.53 -2.02 -16.29
C LYS A 36 12.25 -1.07 -17.47
N GLY A 37 12.81 0.14 -17.40
CA GLY A 37 12.61 1.20 -18.39
C GLY A 37 11.46 2.16 -18.06
N THR A 38 10.82 2.06 -16.89
CA THR A 38 9.89 3.09 -16.43
C THR A 38 10.62 4.25 -15.81
N THR A 39 10.28 5.46 -16.24
CA THR A 39 10.87 6.71 -15.79
C THR A 39 9.78 7.76 -15.60
N LEU A 40 10.10 8.82 -14.86
CA LEU A 40 9.25 10.00 -14.73
C LEU A 40 9.50 10.93 -15.90
N ASP A 41 8.43 11.40 -16.54
CA ASP A 41 8.54 12.47 -17.54
C ASP A 41 8.48 13.84 -16.86
N LEU A 42 9.66 14.31 -16.41
CA LEU A 42 9.80 15.59 -15.70
C LEU A 42 9.37 16.79 -16.55
N LYS A 43 9.39 16.67 -17.88
CA LYS A 43 8.99 17.76 -18.78
C LYS A 43 7.48 18.01 -18.78
N LYS A 44 6.71 17.05 -18.28
CA LYS A 44 5.24 17.11 -18.19
C LYS A 44 4.77 17.19 -16.74
N SER A 45 5.64 17.61 -15.82
CA SER A 45 5.23 17.83 -14.43
C SER A 45 4.48 19.14 -14.26
N VAL A 46 3.44 19.12 -13.44
CA VAL A 46 2.64 20.30 -13.08
C VAL A 46 2.48 20.38 -11.56
N GLY A 47 2.44 21.60 -11.03
CA GLY A 47 2.23 21.87 -9.61
C GLY A 47 1.01 22.76 -9.40
N PHE A 48 -0.02 22.24 -8.74
CA PHE A 48 -1.20 23.01 -8.34
C PHE A 48 -1.00 23.56 -6.93
N LYS A 49 -1.26 24.85 -6.70
CA LYS A 49 -1.05 25.49 -5.39
C LYS A 49 -2.36 25.71 -4.64
N ASN A 50 -2.50 25.07 -3.48
CA ASN A 50 -3.58 25.32 -2.52
C ASN A 50 -3.08 25.14 -1.07
N HIS A 51 -2.74 26.25 -0.38
CA HIS A 51 -1.90 26.29 0.83
C HIS A 51 -0.51 25.67 0.61
N ASP A 52 -0.45 24.37 0.32
CA ASP A 52 0.70 23.62 -0.16
C ASP A 52 0.71 23.49 -1.69
N VAL A 53 1.87 23.21 -2.28
CA VAL A 53 2.03 22.93 -3.71
C VAL A 53 1.91 21.43 -3.96
N TYR A 54 0.85 21.01 -4.63
CA TYR A 54 0.57 19.64 -5.03
C TYR A 54 1.20 19.34 -6.38
N CYS A 55 2.23 18.51 -6.37
CA CYS A 55 3.05 18.19 -7.52
C CYS A 55 2.65 16.87 -8.13
N VAL A 56 2.52 16.84 -9.47
CA VAL A 56 2.23 15.64 -10.24
C VAL A 56 3.21 15.51 -11.41
N ALA A 57 3.65 14.28 -11.69
CA ALA A 57 4.48 13.96 -12.84
C ALA A 57 4.04 12.62 -13.46
N PRO A 58 3.87 12.53 -14.79
CA PRO A 58 3.42 11.29 -15.41
C PRO A 58 4.54 10.23 -15.40
N ILE A 59 4.16 8.98 -15.14
CA ILE A 59 5.05 7.82 -15.19
C ILE A 59 4.94 7.21 -16.58
N ILE A 60 6.07 7.17 -17.28
CA ILE A 60 6.14 6.63 -18.65
C ILE A 60 7.02 5.38 -18.69
N HIS A 61 6.76 4.54 -19.68
CA HIS A 61 7.63 3.41 -20.00
C HIS A 61 8.34 3.69 -21.31
N ASP A 62 9.67 3.84 -21.25
CA ASP A 62 10.50 4.04 -22.43
C ASP A 62 10.92 2.69 -23.00
N THR A 63 10.11 2.16 -23.93
CA THR A 63 10.56 1.08 -24.81
C THR A 63 11.37 1.70 -25.92
N GLY A 64 12.71 1.62 -25.86
CA GLY A 64 13.69 2.26 -26.75
C GLY A 64 13.58 1.99 -28.28
N SER A 65 12.45 1.51 -28.77
CA SER A 65 12.03 1.60 -30.17
C SER A 65 11.03 2.75 -30.33
N ASN A 66 11.52 3.92 -30.72
CA ASN A 66 10.75 5.02 -31.31
C ASN A 66 9.49 5.45 -30.54
N LYS A 67 9.69 6.45 -29.66
CA LYS A 67 8.66 7.28 -29.02
C LYS A 67 7.87 6.53 -27.94
N SER A 68 7.52 7.26 -26.89
CA SER A 68 6.65 7.01 -25.73
C SER A 68 5.31 6.27 -25.98
N LEU A 69 5.31 5.21 -26.80
CA LEU A 69 4.14 4.73 -27.55
C LEU A 69 3.29 3.71 -26.78
N ARG A 70 3.71 3.25 -25.61
CA ARG A 70 2.89 2.32 -24.80
C ARG A 70 1.97 2.99 -23.78
N SER A 71 2.25 4.25 -23.39
CA SER A 71 1.22 5.13 -22.80
C SER A 71 0.58 6.05 -23.85
N ALA A 72 1.26 6.32 -24.98
CA ALA A 72 0.71 7.13 -26.07
C ALA A 72 -0.11 6.34 -27.12
N SER A 73 -0.19 5.00 -27.06
CA SER A 73 -0.99 4.21 -28.02
C SER A 73 -2.48 4.59 -28.00
N PHE A 74 -2.95 5.17 -26.89
CA PHE A 74 -4.26 5.81 -26.76
C PHE A 74 -4.22 7.27 -26.28
N GLY A 75 -3.02 7.87 -26.15
CA GLY A 75 -2.85 9.24 -25.63
C GLY A 75 -3.31 9.45 -24.18
N SER A 76 -3.55 8.37 -23.43
CA SER A 76 -4.04 8.41 -22.05
C SER A 76 -2.94 8.05 -21.04
N TYR A 77 -2.73 8.91 -20.07
CA TYR A 77 -1.78 8.75 -18.96
C TYR A 77 -2.55 8.44 -17.68
N ASP A 78 -2.53 7.16 -17.27
CA ASP A 78 -3.25 6.72 -16.07
C ASP A 78 -2.35 6.65 -14.83
N TYR A 79 -1.01 6.67 -14.98
CA TYR A 79 -0.07 6.54 -13.86
C TYR A 79 0.66 7.85 -13.59
N TRP A 80 0.57 8.32 -12.35
CA TRP A 80 1.11 9.61 -11.92
C TRP A 80 1.91 9.47 -10.62
N ALA A 81 3.10 10.05 -10.63
CA ALA A 81 3.90 10.27 -9.44
C ALA A 81 3.46 11.57 -8.76
N VAL A 82 3.30 11.56 -7.45
CA VAL A 82 2.80 12.70 -6.68
C VAL A 82 3.71 13.07 -5.50
N GLY A 83 3.65 14.33 -5.08
CA GLY A 83 4.34 14.83 -3.90
C GLY A 83 3.89 16.24 -3.50
N LEU A 84 4.36 16.72 -2.35
CA LEU A 84 4.01 18.05 -1.81
C LEU A 84 5.26 18.92 -1.76
N ASN A 85 5.15 20.18 -2.21
CA ASN A 85 6.18 21.21 -2.10
C ASN A 85 7.53 20.84 -2.74
N CYS A 86 7.55 19.96 -3.74
CA CYS A 86 8.77 19.58 -4.47
C CYS A 86 8.61 19.69 -6.00
N CYS A 87 7.93 20.73 -6.45
CA CYS A 87 7.97 21.23 -7.84
C CYS A 87 8.92 22.42 -7.88
N SER A 88 9.90 22.41 -8.78
CA SER A 88 10.76 23.57 -9.00
C SER A 88 10.99 23.78 -10.49
N GLY A 89 10.57 24.94 -11.01
CA GLY A 89 10.81 25.42 -12.38
C GLY A 89 10.42 24.44 -13.48
N ASP A 90 11.32 23.51 -13.77
CA ASP A 90 11.27 22.61 -14.91
C ASP A 90 11.12 21.13 -14.54
N GLY A 91 10.85 20.79 -13.27
CA GLY A 91 10.71 19.39 -12.90
C GLY A 91 10.16 19.07 -11.51
N PHE A 92 9.77 17.81 -11.40
CA PHE A 92 9.37 17.13 -10.18
C PHE A 92 10.59 16.56 -9.46
N VAL A 93 10.86 17.03 -8.23
CA VAL A 93 12.04 16.63 -7.44
C VAL A 93 11.70 15.86 -6.17
N CYS A 94 10.48 15.30 -6.07
CA CYS A 94 10.08 14.52 -4.91
C CYS A 94 10.65 13.09 -4.96
N GLY A 95 10.94 12.54 -3.77
CA GLY A 95 11.39 11.16 -3.61
C GLY A 95 12.73 10.90 -4.29
N GLN A 96 12.87 9.71 -4.86
CA GLN A 96 14.14 9.25 -5.45
C GLN A 96 14.15 9.44 -6.97
N TYR A 97 13.68 10.60 -7.43
CA TYR A 97 13.49 10.92 -8.86
C TYR A 97 14.77 10.79 -9.70
N ALA A 98 15.93 11.09 -9.10
CA ALA A 98 17.24 11.06 -9.77
C ALA A 98 17.87 9.66 -9.84
N ASN A 99 17.35 8.69 -9.08
CA ASN A 99 17.91 7.34 -9.07
C ASN A 99 17.24 6.46 -10.13
N PRO A 100 17.97 5.96 -11.14
CA PRO A 100 17.40 5.09 -12.18
C PRO A 100 16.98 3.71 -11.66
N LYS A 101 17.42 3.32 -10.44
CA LYS A 101 16.97 2.11 -9.77
C LYS A 101 15.62 2.29 -9.09
N ALA A 102 15.20 3.54 -8.83
CA ALA A 102 13.89 3.82 -8.27
C ALA A 102 12.82 3.54 -9.32
N ARG A 103 12.05 2.47 -9.10
CA ARG A 103 11.01 2.01 -10.02
C ARG A 103 9.82 1.42 -9.27
N SER A 104 9.60 1.87 -8.05
CA SER A 104 8.47 1.44 -7.24
C SER A 104 7.62 2.64 -6.88
N GLY A 105 6.34 2.39 -6.68
CA GLY A 105 5.36 3.41 -6.31
C GLY A 105 4.57 2.98 -5.09
N MET A 106 4.39 3.88 -4.12
CA MET A 106 3.43 3.67 -3.03
C MET A 106 2.14 4.42 -3.32
N ARG A 107 0.99 3.76 -3.31
CA ARG A 107 -0.30 4.36 -3.63
C ARG A 107 -0.71 5.38 -2.56
N LEU A 108 -1.22 6.53 -3.00
CA LEU A 108 -1.85 7.52 -2.11
C LEU A 108 -3.18 6.97 -1.55
N MET A 109 -3.20 6.69 -0.25
CA MET A 109 -4.42 6.24 0.45
C MET A 109 -5.31 7.38 0.94
N ARG A 110 -4.73 8.57 1.13
CA ARG A 110 -5.43 9.76 1.62
C ARG A 110 -6.37 10.34 0.57
N GLU A 111 -7.68 10.34 0.84
CA GLU A 111 -8.72 10.81 -0.09
C GLU A 111 -8.85 12.34 -0.12
N ASP A 112 -8.59 13.00 1.01
CA ASP A 112 -8.56 14.46 1.15
C ASP A 112 -7.56 15.12 0.20
N GLN A 113 -6.39 14.50 0.04
CA GLN A 113 -5.35 14.99 -0.88
C GLN A 113 -5.60 14.60 -2.33
N ARG A 114 -6.32 13.51 -2.56
CA ARG A 114 -6.58 12.96 -3.90
C ARG A 114 -7.29 13.97 -4.78
N ALA A 115 -8.28 14.70 -4.24
CA ALA A 115 -9.01 15.71 -4.99
C ALA A 115 -8.08 16.82 -5.53
N PHE A 116 -7.12 17.26 -4.72
CA PHE A 116 -6.15 18.30 -5.15
C PHE A 116 -5.18 17.79 -6.21
N TYR A 117 -4.74 16.54 -6.12
CA TYR A 117 -3.94 15.93 -7.17
C TYR A 117 -4.71 15.73 -8.48
N GLN A 118 -6.02 15.48 -8.42
CA GLN A 118 -6.86 15.43 -9.61
C GLN A 118 -6.94 16.79 -10.31
N LEU A 119 -7.04 17.89 -9.55
CA LEU A 119 -6.99 19.24 -10.11
C LEU A 119 -5.64 19.52 -10.81
N ALA A 120 -4.53 19.09 -10.19
CA ALA A 120 -3.21 19.21 -10.80
C ALA A 120 -3.07 18.40 -12.11
N VAL A 121 -3.67 17.21 -12.17
CA VAL A 121 -3.72 16.41 -13.40
C VAL A 121 -4.55 17.10 -14.47
N GLN A 122 -5.71 17.65 -14.11
CA GLN A 122 -6.57 18.38 -15.04
C GLN A 122 -5.84 19.60 -15.63
N GLU A 123 -5.04 20.30 -14.83
CA GLU A 123 -4.17 21.39 -15.30
C GLU A 123 -3.09 20.87 -16.28
N ALA A 124 -2.50 19.71 -16.00
CA ALA A 124 -1.54 19.06 -16.90
C ALA A 124 -2.16 18.60 -18.23
N GLU A 125 -3.40 18.10 -18.20
CA GLU A 125 -4.15 17.73 -19.41
C GLU A 125 -4.33 18.91 -20.36
N VAL A 126 -4.75 20.06 -19.82
CA VAL A 126 -4.96 21.28 -20.60
C VAL A 126 -3.63 21.86 -21.09
N THR A 127 -2.60 21.87 -20.23
CA THR A 127 -1.30 22.48 -20.55
C THR A 127 -0.54 21.70 -21.63
N PHE A 128 -0.57 20.37 -21.56
CA PHE A 128 0.22 19.50 -22.45
C PHE A 128 -0.60 18.78 -23.52
N GLY A 129 -1.92 18.96 -23.56
CA GLY A 129 -2.82 18.31 -24.52
C GLY A 129 -2.86 16.79 -24.35
N ILE A 130 -2.69 16.30 -23.12
CA ILE A 130 -2.75 14.88 -22.75
C ILE A 130 -4.10 14.57 -22.12
N ARG A 131 -4.49 13.29 -22.06
CA ARG A 131 -5.67 12.86 -21.31
C ARG A 131 -5.31 11.86 -20.22
N ALA A 132 -6.08 11.81 -19.15
CA ALA A 132 -5.96 10.91 -18.02
C ALA A 132 -7.38 10.48 -17.62
N ASN A 133 -7.85 9.36 -18.19
CA ASN A 133 -9.22 8.91 -17.94
C ASN A 133 -9.43 8.50 -16.48
N ASN A 134 -8.47 7.77 -15.91
CA ASN A 134 -8.52 7.31 -14.52
C ASN A 134 -7.14 7.47 -13.87
N PRO A 135 -6.79 8.67 -13.38
CA PRO A 135 -5.47 8.91 -12.80
C PRO A 135 -5.30 8.16 -11.48
N LEU A 136 -4.23 7.35 -11.43
CA LEU A 136 -3.76 6.66 -10.25
C LEU A 136 -2.50 7.35 -9.72
N PHE A 137 -2.52 7.68 -8.43
CA PHE A 137 -1.48 8.47 -7.76
C PHE A 137 -0.55 7.60 -6.92
N PHE A 138 0.75 7.78 -7.13
CA PHE A 138 1.80 7.04 -6.45
C PHE A 138 2.92 7.96 -5.95
N PHE A 139 3.46 7.70 -4.76
CA PHE A 139 4.72 8.27 -4.30
C PHE A 139 5.87 7.49 -4.91
N TRP A 140 6.86 8.19 -5.47
CA TRP A 140 7.99 7.57 -6.14
C TRP A 140 9.09 7.15 -5.15
N VAL A 141 9.30 5.83 -5.02
CA VAL A 141 10.21 5.23 -4.03
C VAL A 141 11.05 4.12 -4.68
N GLU A 142 12.31 3.94 -4.28
CA GLU A 142 13.12 2.80 -4.77
C GLU A 142 12.69 1.48 -4.14
N GLU A 143 12.67 1.45 -2.80
CA GLU A 143 12.36 0.26 -2.02
C GLU A 143 11.12 0.45 -1.14
N PRO A 144 9.93 0.03 -1.61
CA PRO A 144 8.70 0.17 -0.83
C PRO A 144 8.70 -0.69 0.43
N LYS A 145 9.46 -1.80 0.41
CA LYS A 145 9.49 -2.79 1.49
C LYS A 145 10.19 -2.30 2.76
N GLN A 146 11.06 -1.30 2.68
CA GLN A 146 11.75 -0.80 3.86
C GLN A 146 10.84 0.10 4.70
N GLU A 147 10.07 0.97 4.05
CA GLU A 147 9.08 1.82 4.72
C GLU A 147 7.92 0.99 5.28
N GLU A 148 7.48 -0.04 4.55
CA GLU A 148 6.45 -0.95 5.05
C GLU A 148 6.90 -1.71 6.31
N LYS A 149 8.16 -2.12 6.37
CA LYS A 149 8.70 -2.79 7.57
C LYS A 149 8.66 -1.89 8.80
N ALA A 150 8.91 -0.60 8.66
CA ALA A 150 8.83 0.33 9.79
C ALA A 150 7.41 0.35 10.39
N LEU A 151 6.38 0.42 9.54
CA LEU A 151 4.97 0.37 9.99
C LEU A 151 4.55 -1.00 10.55
N GLN A 152 5.13 -2.09 10.04
CA GLN A 152 4.83 -3.44 10.50
C GLN A 152 5.45 -3.75 11.87
N VAL A 153 6.58 -3.14 12.23
CA VAL A 153 7.27 -3.41 13.51
C VAL A 153 6.41 -2.94 14.70
N ASP A 154 5.81 -1.77 14.61
CA ASP A 154 4.99 -1.21 15.70
C ASP A 154 3.71 -2.02 15.91
N THR A 155 3.01 -2.34 14.81
CA THR A 155 1.76 -3.11 14.88
C THR A 155 2.00 -4.52 15.44
N ARG A 156 3.12 -5.14 15.08
CA ARG A 156 3.47 -6.48 15.53
C ARG A 156 3.66 -6.56 17.04
N PHE A 157 4.34 -5.60 17.67
CA PHE A 157 4.54 -5.65 19.12
C PHE A 157 3.23 -5.56 19.90
N TRP A 158 2.32 -4.67 19.51
CA TRP A 158 1.02 -4.55 20.16
C TRP A 158 0.12 -5.77 19.96
N TRP A 159 0.15 -6.35 18.77
CA TRP A 159 -0.58 -7.58 18.45
C TRP A 159 -0.11 -8.77 19.31
N GLU A 160 1.20 -8.98 19.43
CA GLU A 160 1.78 -10.08 20.22
C GLU A 160 1.46 -9.94 21.72
N ILE A 161 1.52 -8.72 22.25
CA ILE A 161 1.14 -8.43 23.64
C ILE A 161 -0.35 -8.73 23.88
N GLY A 162 -1.22 -8.34 22.94
CA GLY A 162 -2.66 -8.60 23.02
C GLY A 162 -3.00 -10.09 23.07
N ILE A 163 -2.36 -10.90 22.22
CA ILE A 163 -2.54 -12.37 22.22
C ILE A 163 -2.06 -12.98 23.53
N LEU A 164 -0.88 -12.59 24.01
CA LEU A 164 -0.31 -13.14 25.24
C LEU A 164 -1.17 -12.79 26.47
N ALA A 165 -1.68 -11.57 26.56
CA ALA A 165 -2.56 -11.15 27.64
C ALA A 165 -3.88 -11.94 27.65
N PHE A 166 -4.50 -12.15 26.49
CA PHE A 166 -5.72 -12.95 26.37
C PHE A 166 -5.48 -14.41 26.78
N CYS A 167 -4.41 -15.03 26.28
CA CYS A 167 -4.05 -16.40 26.65
C CYS A 167 -3.79 -16.54 28.16
N ALA A 168 -3.07 -15.59 28.78
CA ALA A 168 -2.81 -15.60 30.22
C ALA A 168 -4.10 -15.49 31.05
N PHE A 169 -5.03 -14.64 30.62
CA PHE A 169 -6.34 -14.48 31.28
C PHE A 169 -7.19 -15.77 31.20
N GLN A 170 -7.22 -16.44 30.03
CA GLN A 170 -7.91 -17.72 29.86
C GLN A 170 -7.30 -18.84 30.72
N LEU A 171 -5.97 -18.88 30.81
CA LEU A 171 -5.27 -19.84 31.68
C LEU A 171 -5.61 -19.61 33.16
N LEU A 172 -5.66 -18.37 33.62
CA LEU A 172 -6.08 -18.05 34.98
C LEU A 172 -7.50 -18.52 35.30
N PHE A 173 -8.45 -18.27 34.39
CA PHE A 173 -9.84 -18.70 34.56
C PHE A 173 -9.99 -20.22 34.61
N THR A 174 -9.30 -20.93 33.72
CA THR A 174 -9.35 -22.40 33.68
C THR A 174 -8.69 -23.03 34.91
N VAL A 175 -7.56 -22.49 35.39
CA VAL A 175 -6.92 -22.96 36.63
C VAL A 175 -7.80 -22.71 37.85
N ALA A 176 -8.41 -21.53 37.97
CA ALA A 176 -9.32 -21.22 39.08
C ALA A 176 -10.54 -22.16 39.09
N ALA A 177 -11.12 -22.47 37.92
CA ALA A 177 -12.22 -23.40 37.79
C ALA A 177 -11.84 -24.85 38.18
N VAL A 178 -10.67 -25.33 37.73
CA VAL A 178 -10.14 -26.65 38.11
C VAL A 178 -9.85 -26.72 39.62
N TRP A 179 -9.26 -25.66 40.18
CA TRP A 179 -8.98 -25.57 41.60
C TRP A 179 -10.28 -25.62 42.42
N ALA A 180 -11.28 -24.80 42.07
CA ALA A 180 -12.60 -24.82 42.70
C ALA A 180 -13.27 -26.21 42.62
N TYR A 181 -13.19 -26.89 41.47
CA TYR A 181 -13.74 -28.23 41.34
C TYR A 181 -13.00 -29.27 42.21
N SER A 182 -11.67 -29.16 42.33
CA SER A 182 -10.89 -30.05 43.18
C SER A 182 -11.17 -29.88 44.68
N VAL A 183 -11.51 -28.67 45.12
CA VAL A 183 -11.87 -28.36 46.51
C VAL A 183 -13.32 -28.74 46.83
N PHE A 184 -14.23 -28.62 45.86
CA PHE A 184 -15.66 -28.90 46.05
C PHE A 184 -16.05 -30.36 45.80
N LYS A 185 -15.11 -31.19 45.35
CA LYS A 185 -15.35 -32.63 45.20
C LYS A 185 -15.16 -33.30 46.58
N PRO A 186 -16.23 -33.79 47.22
CA PRO A 186 -16.14 -34.48 48.51
C PRO A 186 -15.36 -35.79 48.41
#